data_AF-A0A7W1AD23-F1
#
_entry.id   AF-A0A7W1AD23-F1
#
_cell.length_a   1.000
_cell.length_b   1.000
_cell.length_c   1.000
_cell.angle_alpha   90.00
_cell.angle_beta   90.00
_cell.angle_gamma   90.00
#
_symmetry.space_group_name_H-M   'P 1'
#
loop_
_entity.id
_entity.type
_entity.pdbx_description
1 polymer ?
#
loop_
_entity_poly.entity_id
_entity_poly.type
_entity_poly.pdbx_seq_one_letter_code
_entity_poly.pdbx_strand_id
1 'polypeptide(L)'
;MSQAEARVLVEQAHREAVGASVSDVADFLQDLLGRRLVAYVAGVKDAKTVSRWAKGEVGEARWESERRLRAAYEIAQLLVRFDSSRVVKAWFIGLNPQLDDESPAEAIREGRLKEAMNAARAFVAGG
;
A
#
# COMPACT_ATOMS: atom_id res chain seq x y z
N MET A 1 5.07 8.95 -19.99
CA MET A 1 3.75 9.41 -19.51
C MET A 1 3.81 10.92 -19.28
N SER A 2 2.76 11.66 -19.63
CA SER A 2 2.69 13.11 -19.35
C SER A 2 2.39 13.40 -17.89
N GLN A 3 2.75 14.60 -17.40
CA GLN A 3 2.41 15.06 -16.05
C GLN A 3 0.89 15.05 -15.78
N ALA A 4 0.08 15.32 -16.80
CA ALA A 4 -1.37 15.29 -16.69
C ALA A 4 -1.91 13.87 -16.48
N GLU A 5 -1.41 12.89 -17.23
CA GLU A 5 -1.78 11.48 -17.08
C GLU A 5 -1.36 10.94 -15.70
N ALA A 6 -0.15 11.26 -15.24
CA ALA A 6 0.33 10.86 -13.93
C ALA A 6 -0.59 11.36 -12.80
N ARG A 7 -1.03 12.62 -12.89
CA ARG A 7 -1.97 13.22 -11.94
C ARG A 7 -3.32 12.50 -11.93
N VAL A 8 -3.86 12.16 -13.09
CA VAL A 8 -5.14 11.43 -13.19
C VAL A 8 -5.05 10.07 -12.52
N LEU A 9 -3.95 9.34 -12.73
CA LEU A 9 -3.77 8.01 -12.13
C LEU A 9 -3.64 8.07 -10.60
N VAL A 10 -2.95 9.09 -10.09
CA VAL A 10 -2.87 9.38 -8.66
C VAL A 10 -4.26 9.69 -8.08
N GLU A 11 -5.05 10.54 -8.73
CA GLU A 11 -6.42 10.88 -8.30
C GLU A 11 -7.36 9.65 -8.36
N GLN A 12 -7.17 8.75 -9.33
CA GLN A 12 -7.90 7.49 -9.41
C GLN A 12 -7.55 6.54 -8.26
N ALA A 13 -6.25 6.29 -8.03
CA ALA A 13 -5.79 5.43 -6.94
C ALA A 13 -6.29 5.95 -5.57
N HIS A 14 -6.27 7.26 -5.37
CA HIS A 14 -6.81 7.88 -4.16
C HIS A 14 -8.32 7.65 -4.01
N ARG A 15 -9.11 7.86 -5.07
CA ARG A 15 -10.57 7.60 -5.02
C ARG A 15 -10.89 6.14 -4.73
N GLU A 16 -10.16 5.21 -5.33
CA GLU A 16 -10.28 3.77 -5.05
C GLU A 16 -10.00 3.47 -3.57
N ALA A 17 -8.91 4.04 -3.02
CA ALA A 17 -8.54 3.85 -1.63
C ALA A 17 -9.54 4.43 -0.63
N VAL A 18 -10.22 5.53 -0.97
CA VAL A 18 -11.28 6.13 -0.14
C VAL A 18 -12.58 5.32 -0.20
N GLY A 19 -12.93 4.80 -1.38
CA GLY A 19 -14.19 4.07 -1.59
C GLY A 19 -14.17 2.59 -1.17
N ALA A 20 -13.00 1.96 -1.10
CA ALA A 20 -12.88 0.53 -0.79
C ALA A 20 -13.18 0.21 0.68
N SER A 21 -13.82 -0.93 0.91
CA SER A 21 -13.99 -1.47 2.27
C SER A 21 -12.65 -1.98 2.82
N VAL A 22 -12.52 -2.10 4.15
CA VAL A 22 -11.32 -2.70 4.77
C VAL A 22 -11.10 -4.13 4.29
N SER A 23 -12.18 -4.87 4.02
CA SER A 23 -12.12 -6.23 3.49
C SER A 23 -11.50 -6.26 2.09
N ASP A 24 -11.98 -5.41 1.17
CA ASP A 24 -11.44 -5.33 -0.20
C ASP A 24 -9.97 -4.90 -0.19
N VAL A 25 -9.64 -3.92 0.66
CA VAL A 25 -8.27 -3.46 0.85
C VAL A 25 -7.37 -4.59 1.35
N ALA A 26 -7.80 -5.33 2.38
CA ALA A 26 -7.03 -6.42 2.96
C ALA A 26 -6.88 -7.59 1.98
N ASP A 27 -7.92 -7.89 1.21
CA ASP A 27 -7.92 -8.97 0.22
C ASP A 27 -6.96 -8.68 -0.94
N PHE A 28 -7.08 -7.51 -1.55
CA PHE A 28 -6.17 -7.08 -2.60
C PHE A 28 -4.71 -7.09 -2.14
N LEU A 29 -4.44 -6.51 -0.96
CA LEU A 29 -3.08 -6.42 -0.44
C LEU A 29 -2.51 -7.79 -0.09
N GLN A 30 -3.30 -8.71 0.48
CA GLN A 30 -2.79 -10.03 0.82
C GLN A 30 -2.44 -10.87 -0.41
N ASP A 31 -3.17 -10.70 -1.52
CA ASP A 31 -2.90 -11.38 -2.77
C ASP A 31 -1.66 -10.80 -3.45
N LEU A 32 -1.52 -9.48 -3.47
CA LEU A 32 -0.39 -8.81 -4.09
C LEU A 32 0.91 -8.96 -3.27
N LEU A 33 0.87 -8.63 -1.98
CA LEU A 33 2.05 -8.51 -1.13
C LEU A 33 2.31 -9.76 -0.29
N GLY A 34 1.28 -10.58 -0.07
CA GLY A 34 1.32 -11.69 0.88
C GLY A 34 0.98 -11.24 2.30
N ARG A 35 0.17 -12.06 2.98
CA ARG A 35 -0.37 -11.80 4.33
C ARG A 35 0.65 -11.34 5.38
N ARG A 36 1.88 -11.87 5.37
CA ARG A 36 2.91 -11.51 6.36
C ARG A 36 3.38 -10.07 6.19
N LEU A 37 3.58 -9.63 4.95
CA LEU A 37 3.99 -8.26 4.66
C LEU A 37 2.86 -7.28 4.99
N VAL A 38 1.62 -7.63 4.63
CA VAL A 38 0.44 -6.82 5.00
C VAL A 38 0.27 -6.71 6.51
N ALA A 39 0.50 -7.80 7.26
CA ALA A 39 0.45 -7.76 8.72
C ALA A 39 1.51 -6.84 9.32
N TYR A 40 2.74 -6.91 8.80
CA TYR A 40 3.83 -6.01 9.18
C TYR A 40 3.47 -4.54 8.91
N VAL A 41 3.00 -4.23 7.70
CA VAL A 41 2.57 -2.89 7.28
C VAL A 41 1.42 -2.38 8.15
N ALA A 42 0.43 -3.21 8.46
CA ALA A 42 -0.72 -2.82 9.28
C ALA A 42 -0.38 -2.72 10.79
N GLY A 43 0.84 -3.09 11.20
CA GLY A 43 1.26 -3.10 12.61
C GLY A 43 0.59 -4.18 13.46
N VAL A 44 0.15 -5.29 12.85
CA VAL A 44 -0.47 -6.41 13.57
C VAL A 44 0.47 -7.62 13.66
N LYS A 45 0.47 -8.28 14.82
CA LYS A 45 1.38 -9.41 15.09
C LYS A 45 0.98 -10.69 14.33
N ASP A 46 -0.31 -10.92 14.13
CA ASP A 46 -0.83 -12.16 13.55
C ASP A 46 -1.31 -11.94 12.11
N ALA A 47 -0.63 -12.58 11.15
CA ALA A 47 -0.99 -12.58 9.73
C ALA A 47 -2.33 -13.27 9.43
N LYS A 48 -2.93 -14.01 10.36
CA LYS A 48 -4.32 -14.48 10.23
C LYS A 48 -5.33 -13.34 10.38
N THR A 49 -4.98 -12.27 11.08
CA THR A 49 -5.83 -11.07 11.19
C THR A 49 -6.11 -10.47 9.82
N VAL A 50 -5.10 -10.40 8.94
CA VAL A 50 -5.27 -9.93 7.56
C VAL A 50 -6.29 -10.78 6.80
N SER A 51 -6.21 -12.10 6.88
CA SER A 51 -7.16 -12.97 6.18
C SER A 51 -8.57 -12.90 6.75
N ARG A 52 -8.71 -12.67 8.06
CA ARG A 52 -10.04 -12.45 8.65
C ARG A 52 -10.61 -11.09 8.23
N TRP A 53 -9.81 -10.04 8.10
CA TRP A 53 -10.25 -8.77 7.52
C TRP A 53 -10.69 -8.97 6.07
N ALA A 54 -9.89 -9.64 5.23
CA ALA A 54 -10.23 -9.92 3.84
C ALA A 54 -11.57 -10.66 3.68
N LYS A 55 -11.89 -11.56 4.62
CA LYS A 55 -13.16 -12.30 4.65
C LYS A 55 -14.32 -11.56 5.34
N GLY A 56 -14.08 -10.39 5.93
CA GLY A 56 -15.07 -9.69 6.76
C GLY A 56 -15.44 -10.42 8.06
N GLU A 57 -14.58 -11.32 8.56
CA GLU A 57 -14.83 -12.16 9.74
C GLU A 57 -14.48 -11.45 11.08
N VAL A 58 -13.86 -10.27 11.03
CA VAL A 58 -13.57 -9.45 12.22
C VAL A 58 -14.23 -8.09 12.08
N GLY A 59 -14.56 -7.46 13.21
CA GLY A 59 -14.93 -6.05 13.26
C GLY A 59 -13.84 -5.12 12.72
N GLU A 60 -14.16 -3.83 12.66
CA GLU A 60 -13.31 -2.80 12.06
C GLU A 60 -11.86 -2.87 12.54
N ALA A 61 -10.92 -2.68 11.61
CA ALA A 61 -9.51 -2.55 11.96
C ALA A 61 -9.34 -1.34 12.88
N ARG A 62 -8.33 -1.39 13.77
CA ARG A 62 -7.96 -0.19 14.53
C ARG A 62 -7.63 0.94 13.56
N TRP A 63 -7.99 2.16 13.93
CA TRP A 63 -7.79 3.36 13.12
C TRP A 63 -6.39 3.44 12.50
N GLU A 64 -5.33 3.17 13.27
CA GLU A 64 -3.95 3.23 12.78
C GLU A 64 -3.64 2.11 11.77
N SER A 65 -4.17 0.90 12.00
CA SER A 65 -4.02 -0.22 11.07
C SER A 65 -4.77 0.06 9.77
N GLU A 66 -5.99 0.56 9.84
CA GLU A 66 -6.77 0.95 8.65
C GLU A 66 -6.06 2.05 7.85
N ARG A 67 -5.56 3.10 8.52
CA ARG A 67 -4.86 4.20 7.86
C ARG A 67 -3.60 3.73 7.13
N ARG A 68 -2.86 2.78 7.70
CA ARG A 68 -1.69 2.14 7.06
C ARG A 68 -2.10 1.25 5.89
N LEU A 69 -3.16 0.44 6.04
CA LEU A 69 -3.70 -0.41 4.99
C LEU A 69 -4.17 0.42 3.79
N ARG A 70 -4.91 1.51 4.01
CA ARG A 70 -5.36 2.40 2.95
C ARG A 70 -4.20 3.07 2.21
N ALA A 71 -3.18 3.53 2.94
CA ALA A 71 -1.98 4.09 2.31
C ALA A 71 -1.23 3.06 1.45
N ALA A 72 -1.06 1.84 1.97
CA ALA A 72 -0.45 0.75 1.21
C ALA A 72 -1.27 0.36 -0.01
N TYR A 73 -2.60 0.35 0.11
CA TYR A 73 -3.51 0.08 -0.99
C TYR A 73 -3.46 1.16 -2.08
N GLU A 74 -3.50 2.44 -1.70
CA GLU A 74 -3.36 3.55 -2.66
C GLU A 74 -2.04 3.46 -3.44
N ILE A 75 -0.92 3.23 -2.73
CA ILE A 75 0.39 3.05 -3.36
C ILE A 75 0.38 1.83 -4.27
N ALA A 76 -0.10 0.69 -3.80
CA ALA A 76 -0.12 -0.54 -4.58
C ALA A 76 -0.97 -0.38 -5.85
N GLN A 77 -2.17 0.18 -5.74
CA GLN A 77 -3.05 0.50 -6.87
C GLN A 77 -2.36 1.43 -7.87
N LEU A 78 -1.61 2.43 -7.40
CA LEU A 78 -0.84 3.30 -8.27
C LEU A 78 0.24 2.51 -9.01
N LEU A 79 1.05 1.72 -8.31
CA LEU A 79 2.21 1.04 -8.88
C LEU A 79 1.86 -0.13 -9.83
N VAL A 80 0.79 -0.88 -9.56
CA VAL A 80 0.38 -2.01 -10.44
C VAL A 80 -0.10 -1.55 -11.83
N ARG A 81 -0.36 -0.24 -12.01
CA ARG A 81 -0.69 0.35 -13.32
C ARG A 81 0.54 0.51 -14.22
N PHE A 82 1.74 0.46 -13.64
CA PHE A 82 3.00 0.68 -14.35
C PHE A 82 3.86 -0.58 -14.42
N ASP A 83 3.75 -1.42 -13.40
CA ASP A 83 4.67 -2.51 -13.19
C ASP A 83 3.98 -3.79 -12.78
N SER A 84 4.68 -4.90 -12.96
CA SER A 84 4.18 -6.21 -12.58
C SER A 84 4.02 -6.34 -11.06
N SER A 85 3.08 -7.18 -10.61
CA SER A 85 2.90 -7.51 -9.19
C SER A 85 4.20 -7.91 -8.48
N ARG A 86 5.12 -8.56 -9.20
CA ARG A 86 6.46 -8.93 -8.69
C ARG A 86 7.30 -7.69 -8.38
N VAL A 87 7.34 -6.71 -9.28
CA VAL A 87 8.10 -5.47 -9.11
C VAL A 87 7.47 -4.62 -8.00
N VAL A 88 6.15 -4.49 -7.97
CA VAL A 88 5.45 -3.77 -6.89
C VAL A 88 5.78 -4.38 -5.53
N LYS A 89 5.70 -5.70 -5.40
CA LYS A 89 6.08 -6.38 -4.14
C LYS A 89 7.55 -6.15 -3.78
N ALA A 90 8.46 -6.20 -4.76
CA ALA A 90 9.88 -5.91 -4.52
C ALA A 90 10.09 -4.47 -4.06
N TRP A 91 9.36 -3.50 -4.63
CA TRP A 91 9.41 -2.09 -4.25
C TRP A 91 8.99 -1.88 -2.79
N PHE A 92 7.95 -2.56 -2.30
CA PHE A 92 7.55 -2.48 -0.89
C PHE A 92 8.60 -3.03 0.09
N ILE A 93 9.42 -3.99 -0.33
CA ILE A 93 10.41 -4.69 0.51
C ILE A 93 11.80 -4.06 0.41
N GLY A 94 12.17 -3.55 -0.77
CA GLY A 94 13.49 -3.03 -1.06
C GLY A 94 13.76 -1.69 -0.39
N LEU A 95 15.05 -1.39 -0.20
CA LEU A 95 15.51 -0.09 0.26
C LEU A 95 15.13 0.97 -0.77
N ASN A 96 14.60 2.09 -0.31
CA ASN A 96 14.16 3.17 -1.19
C ASN A 96 14.96 4.45 -0.91
N PRO A 97 15.74 4.95 -1.88
CA PRO A 97 16.55 6.17 -1.69
C PRO A 97 15.73 7.43 -1.38
N GLN A 98 14.43 7.44 -1.68
CA GLN A 98 13.52 8.55 -1.33
C GLN A 98 13.07 8.48 0.14
N LEU A 99 13.42 7.42 0.86
CA LEU A 99 13.04 7.14 2.25
C LEU A 99 14.26 6.92 3.15
N ASP A 100 15.40 7.55 2.82
CA ASP A 100 16.67 7.37 3.53
C ASP A 100 17.12 5.90 3.60
N ASP A 101 16.91 5.17 2.50
CA ASP A 101 17.15 3.74 2.35
C ASP A 101 16.30 2.84 3.27
N GLU A 102 15.27 3.36 3.94
CA GLU A 102 14.25 2.51 4.57
C GLU A 102 13.29 1.91 3.52
N SER A 103 12.72 0.75 3.83
CA SER A 103 11.73 0.15 2.94
C SER A 103 10.39 0.91 3.00
N PRO A 104 9.62 0.97 1.90
CA PRO A 104 8.28 1.56 1.94
C PRO A 104 7.34 0.87 2.93
N ALA A 105 7.47 -0.45 3.12
CA ALA A 105 6.71 -1.16 4.13
C ALA A 105 7.00 -0.66 5.56
N GLU A 106 8.28 -0.37 5.86
CA GLU A 106 8.73 0.18 7.15
C GLU A 106 8.24 1.61 7.35
N ALA A 107 8.42 2.48 6.35
CA ALA A 107 7.90 3.85 6.40
C ALA A 107 6.38 3.89 6.66
N ILE A 108 5.61 3.03 6.01
CA ILE A 108 4.15 2.94 6.24
C ILE A 108 3.86 2.45 7.66
N ARG A 109 4.54 1.39 8.11
CA ARG A 109 4.39 0.85 9.46
C ARG A 109 4.67 1.91 10.53
N GLU A 110 5.71 2.71 10.36
CA GLU A 110 6.07 3.79 11.28
C GLU A 110 5.18 5.05 11.12
N GLY A 111 4.20 5.01 10.23
CA GLY A 111 3.21 6.09 10.06
C GLY A 111 3.71 7.26 9.21
N ARG A 112 4.86 7.11 8.55
CA ARG A 112 5.45 8.06 7.58
C ARG A 112 4.72 7.99 6.22
N LEU A 113 3.39 8.03 6.25
CA LEU A 113 2.52 7.76 5.09
C LEU A 113 2.73 8.76 3.94
N LYS A 114 2.97 10.03 4.29
CA LYS A 114 3.24 11.10 3.32
C LYS A 114 4.54 10.83 2.55
N GLU A 115 5.58 10.39 3.25
CA GLU A 115 6.88 10.08 2.65
C GLU A 115 6.77 8.86 1.73
N ALA A 116 6.12 7.79 2.19
CA ALA A 116 5.86 6.60 1.36
C ALA A 116 5.07 6.92 0.09
N MET A 117 4.05 7.79 0.18
CA MET A 117 3.27 8.23 -0.97
C MET A 117 4.11 9.08 -1.94
N ASN A 118 4.95 9.97 -1.43
CA ASN A 118 5.86 10.76 -2.25
C ASN A 118 6.86 9.87 -3.00
N ALA A 119 7.41 8.87 -2.32
CA ALA A 119 8.31 7.89 -2.94
C ALA A 119 7.61 7.10 -4.07
N ALA A 120 6.35 6.70 -3.88
CA ALA A 120 5.57 6.03 -4.93
C ALA A 120 5.33 6.93 -6.15
N ARG A 121 5.00 8.21 -5.93
CA ARG A 121 4.83 9.20 -7.01
C ARG A 121 6.14 9.46 -7.75
N ALA A 122 7.26 9.52 -7.04
CA ALA A 122 8.59 9.67 -7.64
C ALA A 122 8.96 8.47 -8.51
N PHE A 123 8.67 7.24 -8.04
CA PHE A 123 8.87 6.02 -8.82
C PHE A 123 8.10 6.05 -10.14
N VAL A 124 6.83 6.46 -10.10
CA VAL A 124 5.99 6.60 -11.29
C VAL A 124 6.45 7.72 -12.25
N ALA A 125 7.02 8.80 -11.71
CA ALA A 125 7.48 9.92 -12.51
C ALA A 125 8.87 9.70 -13.15
N GLY A 126 9.71 8.87 -12.51
CA GLY A 126 11.08 8.58 -12.96
C GLY A 126 11.25 7.24 -13.69
N GLY A 127 10.21 6.40 -13.74
CA GLY A 127 10.16 5.15 -14.50
C GLY A 127 9.84 5.34 -15.98
#